data_AF-A0A959VD35-F1
#
_entry.id   AF-A0A959VD35-F1
#
_cell.length_a   1.000
_cell.length_b   1.000
_cell.length_c   1.000
_cell.angle_alpha   90.00
_cell.angle_beta   90.00
_cell.angle_gamma   90.00
#
_symmetry.space_group_name_H-M   'P 1'
#
loop_
_entity.id
_entity.type
_entity.pdbx_description
1 polymer ?
#
loop_
_entity_poly.entity_id
_entity_poly.type
_entity_poly.pdbx_seq_one_letter_code
_entity_poly.pdbx_strand_id
1 'polypeptide(L)'
;MKTQFYFKSIIPRLFIILLVGGIAFSTGGCKSKKKLAQEAAAKEYADRVAKAIAELEAILNDDGTMPVVEMERRLNDIKSQNLNDTRVNELIKQVEAKIAAQKEALRQKQLDDQKKQEAAEEQTYHYIDEYFKQVANSKTVPEANAKIAEAMKMFSSPDVPVLIIISKAGSDVDYDKPTTIEKYLNYLKDTKNYNNSVYSVKMDGYGQIVSLELIKN
;
A
#
# COMPACT_ATOMS: atom_id res chain seq x y z
N MET A 1 -6.53 0.81 50.09
CA MET A 1 -6.57 -0.58 50.59
C MET A 1 -6.29 -1.50 49.39
N LYS A 2 -5.05 -1.94 49.22
CA LYS A 2 -4.56 -2.75 48.09
C LYS A 2 -3.92 -4.02 48.65
N THR A 3 -4.53 -5.17 48.41
CA THR A 3 -3.98 -6.48 48.78
C THR A 3 -3.50 -7.20 47.53
N GLN A 4 -2.18 -7.19 47.36
CA GLN A 4 -1.41 -8.03 46.44
C GLN A 4 -1.14 -9.36 47.15
N PHE A 5 -1.54 -10.49 46.56
CA PHE A 5 -1.15 -11.82 47.00
C PHE A 5 -0.15 -12.42 46.03
N TYR A 6 1.12 -12.43 46.44
CA TYR A 6 2.21 -13.18 45.83
C TYR A 6 2.19 -14.62 46.36
N PHE A 7 1.97 -15.60 45.49
CA PHE A 7 2.25 -17.01 45.79
C PHE A 7 3.63 -17.38 45.27
N LYS A 8 4.57 -17.54 46.21
CA LYS A 8 5.93 -18.06 45.99
C LYS A 8 6.00 -19.37 46.77
N SER A 9 5.97 -20.51 46.08
CA SER A 9 6.25 -21.81 46.71
C SER A 9 7.41 -22.48 46.00
N ILE A 10 8.42 -22.76 46.80
CA ILE A 10 9.70 -23.42 46.53
C ILE A 10 9.51 -24.93 46.78
N ILE A 11 10.47 -25.77 46.34
CA ILE A 11 10.82 -27.17 46.78
C ILE A 11 10.75 -28.21 45.60
N PRO A 12 11.69 -29.17 45.44
CA PRO A 12 13.08 -28.99 44.99
C PRO A 12 13.47 -30.00 43.86
N ARG A 13 14.73 -29.95 43.43
CA ARG A 13 15.39 -30.93 42.55
C ARG A 13 15.47 -32.32 43.21
N LEU A 14 14.99 -33.35 42.50
CA LEU A 14 15.32 -34.75 42.77
C LEU A 14 16.12 -35.30 41.58
N PHE A 15 17.42 -35.45 41.81
CA PHE A 15 18.36 -36.21 41.00
C PHE A 15 17.92 -37.69 40.99
N ILE A 16 17.62 -38.25 39.81
CA ILE A 16 17.81 -39.68 39.56
C ILE A 16 18.63 -39.80 38.27
N ILE A 17 19.94 -39.92 38.50
CA ILE A 17 20.89 -40.56 37.62
C ILE A 17 20.53 -42.05 37.61
N LEU A 18 20.10 -42.59 36.47
CA LEU A 18 20.06 -44.04 36.25
C LEU A 18 21.09 -44.41 35.20
N LEU A 19 22.01 -45.24 35.68
CA LEU A 19 23.28 -45.61 35.12
C LEU A 19 23.13 -46.50 33.88
N VAL A 20 24.07 -46.31 32.97
CA VAL A 20 24.45 -47.18 31.84
C VAL A 20 24.64 -48.64 32.30
N GLY A 21 24.14 -49.60 31.50
CA GLY A 21 24.56 -51.00 31.63
C GLY A 21 23.68 -51.98 30.86
N GLY A 22 23.96 -52.21 29.58
CA GLY A 22 23.29 -53.26 28.82
C GLY A 22 23.50 -53.19 27.32
N ILE A 23 24.76 -53.26 26.86
CA ILE A 23 25.05 -53.67 25.49
C ILE A 23 24.65 -55.14 25.38
N ALA A 24 23.40 -55.40 25.01
CA ALA A 24 23.01 -56.65 24.38
C ALA A 24 23.09 -56.43 22.86
N PHE A 25 24.20 -56.90 22.27
CA PHE A 25 24.27 -57.17 20.84
C PHE A 25 23.15 -58.16 20.47
N SER A 26 21.99 -57.66 20.04
CA SER A 26 21.05 -58.45 19.23
C SER A 26 21.37 -58.22 17.75
N THR A 27 22.44 -58.85 17.28
CA THR A 27 22.74 -58.98 15.84
C THR A 27 21.75 -59.95 15.21
N GLY A 28 20.59 -59.47 14.77
CA GLY A 28 19.61 -60.35 14.10
C GLY A 28 18.23 -59.79 13.82
N GLY A 29 18.08 -58.50 13.47
CA GLY A 29 16.74 -57.96 13.11
C GLY A 29 16.65 -56.49 12.70
N CYS A 30 17.76 -55.75 12.66
CA CYS A 30 17.77 -54.29 12.51
C CYS A 30 17.82 -53.78 11.05
N LYS A 31 17.99 -54.67 10.05
CA LYS A 31 18.05 -54.28 8.63
C LYS A 31 16.67 -54.02 8.02
N SER A 32 15.64 -54.81 8.37
CA SER A 32 14.29 -54.67 7.78
C SER A 32 13.55 -53.44 8.30
N LYS A 33 13.55 -53.19 9.62
CA LYS A 33 12.92 -51.99 10.21
C LYS A 33 13.57 -50.69 9.75
N LYS A 34 14.90 -50.65 9.62
CA LYS A 34 15.64 -49.49 9.07
C LYS A 34 15.30 -49.26 7.59
N LYS A 35 15.17 -50.32 6.80
CA LYS A 35 14.75 -50.23 5.38
C LYS A 35 13.32 -49.70 5.25
N LEU A 36 12.38 -50.19 6.07
CA LEU A 36 11.00 -49.71 6.07
C LEU A 36 10.87 -48.24 6.49
N ALA A 37 11.65 -47.80 7.48
CA ALA A 37 11.68 -46.38 7.88
C ALA A 37 12.28 -45.48 6.80
N GLN A 38 13.32 -45.93 6.09
CA GLN A 38 13.92 -45.20 4.97
C GLN A 38 13.00 -45.12 3.76
N GLU A 39 12.26 -46.19 3.45
CA GLU A 39 11.27 -46.24 2.37
C GLU A 39 10.07 -45.33 2.66
N ALA A 40 9.58 -45.33 3.91
CA ALA A 40 8.51 -44.42 4.34
C ALA A 40 8.95 -42.94 4.25
N ALA A 41 10.17 -42.60 4.68
CA ALA A 41 10.71 -41.24 4.58
C ALA A 41 10.92 -40.80 3.12
N ALA A 42 11.36 -41.71 2.25
CA ALA A 42 11.50 -41.43 0.81
C ALA A 42 10.14 -41.21 0.14
N LYS A 43 9.12 -41.98 0.53
CA LYS A 43 7.75 -41.79 0.06
C LYS A 43 7.17 -40.45 0.52
N GLU A 44 7.30 -40.12 1.80
CA GLU A 44 6.84 -38.82 2.33
C GLU A 44 7.53 -37.65 1.63
N TYR A 45 8.83 -37.75 1.35
CA TYR A 45 9.54 -36.74 0.57
C TYR A 45 8.99 -36.63 -0.86
N ALA A 46 8.78 -37.77 -1.54
CA ALA A 46 8.22 -37.79 -2.89
C ALA A 46 6.81 -37.18 -2.94
N ASP A 47 5.97 -37.46 -1.94
CA ASP A 47 4.63 -36.89 -1.83
C ASP A 47 4.66 -35.37 -1.63
N ARG A 48 5.61 -34.86 -0.81
CA ARG A 48 5.83 -33.40 -0.67
C ARG A 48 6.30 -32.75 -1.97
N VAL A 49 7.23 -33.39 -2.68
CA VAL A 49 7.72 -32.90 -3.98
C VAL A 49 6.59 -32.87 -5.01
N ALA A 50 5.80 -33.94 -5.12
CA ALA A 50 4.68 -34.01 -6.05
C ALA A 50 3.62 -32.95 -5.75
N LYS A 51 3.30 -32.74 -4.47
CA LYS A 51 2.39 -31.68 -4.04
C LYS A 51 2.92 -30.28 -4.38
N ALA A 52 4.19 -30.01 -4.09
CA ALA A 52 4.82 -28.74 -4.42
C ALA A 52 4.80 -28.45 -5.93
N ILE A 53 5.09 -29.45 -6.76
CA ILE A 53 5.01 -29.33 -8.23
C ILE A 53 3.59 -28.96 -8.65
N ALA A 54 2.57 -29.69 -8.17
CA ALA A 54 1.18 -29.43 -8.53
C ALA A 54 0.72 -28.02 -8.13
N GLU A 55 1.12 -27.54 -6.96
CA GLU A 55 0.80 -26.18 -6.50
C GLU A 55 1.51 -25.10 -7.33
N LEU A 56 2.79 -25.29 -7.68
CA LEU A 56 3.52 -24.37 -8.53
C LEU A 56 2.95 -24.33 -9.96
N GLU A 57 2.59 -25.49 -10.52
CA GLU A 57 1.95 -25.58 -11.83
C GLU A 57 0.56 -24.93 -11.85
N ALA A 58 -0.20 -25.03 -10.75
CA ALA A 58 -1.46 -24.32 -10.62
C ALA A 58 -1.26 -22.79 -10.64
N ILE A 59 -0.20 -22.27 -10.03
CA ILE A 59 0.12 -20.83 -10.10
C ILE A 59 0.57 -20.42 -11.51
N LEU A 60 1.38 -21.24 -12.18
CA LEU A 60 1.84 -20.94 -13.54
C LEU A 60 0.70 -20.92 -14.55
N ASN A 61 -0.20 -21.89 -14.45
CA ASN A 61 -1.33 -22.05 -15.36
C ASN A 61 -2.54 -21.17 -15.02
N ASP A 62 -2.49 -20.44 -13.91
CA ASP A 62 -3.51 -19.46 -13.54
C ASP A 62 -3.65 -18.37 -14.61
N ASP A 63 -4.90 -18.11 -15.00
CA ASP A 63 -5.31 -17.16 -16.04
C ASP A 63 -5.48 -15.73 -15.51
N GLY A 64 -5.01 -15.44 -14.30
CA GLY A 64 -5.13 -14.15 -13.64
C GLY A 64 -6.32 -14.07 -12.68
N THR A 65 -6.98 -15.18 -12.38
CA THR A 65 -8.06 -15.26 -11.39
C THR A 65 -7.54 -15.33 -9.96
N MET A 66 -6.36 -15.91 -9.73
CA MET A 66 -5.74 -15.94 -8.41
C MET A 66 -5.10 -14.58 -8.07
N PRO A 67 -5.38 -13.99 -6.88
CA PRO A 67 -4.70 -12.76 -6.46
C PRO A 67 -3.19 -12.97 -6.29
N VAL A 68 -2.39 -11.98 -6.68
CA VAL A 68 -0.92 -12.00 -6.53
C VAL A 68 -0.49 -12.36 -5.10
N VAL A 69 -1.17 -11.81 -4.09
CA VAL A 69 -0.89 -12.07 -2.67
C VAL A 69 -1.06 -13.56 -2.33
N GLU A 70 -2.07 -14.23 -2.90
CA GLU A 70 -2.29 -15.65 -2.68
C GLU A 70 -1.23 -16.50 -3.39
N MET A 71 -0.79 -16.12 -4.59
CA MET A 71 0.34 -16.77 -5.27
C MET A 71 1.62 -16.70 -4.44
N GLU A 72 1.92 -15.55 -3.84
CA GLU A 72 3.08 -15.35 -2.98
C GLU A 72 3.03 -16.18 -1.71
N ARG A 73 1.86 -16.25 -1.08
CA ARG A 73 1.64 -17.06 0.12
C ARG A 73 1.96 -18.52 -0.18
N ARG A 74 1.39 -19.07 -1.27
CA ARG A 74 1.64 -20.46 -1.71
C ARG A 74 3.10 -20.71 -2.05
N LEU A 75 3.73 -19.79 -2.78
CA LEU A 75 5.15 -19.89 -3.11
C LEU A 75 6.02 -19.94 -1.84
N ASN A 76 5.74 -19.09 -0.86
CA ASN A 76 6.47 -19.05 0.40
C ASN A 76 6.26 -20.31 1.23
N ASP A 77 5.03 -20.85 1.28
CA ASP A 77 4.73 -22.13 1.93
C ASP A 77 5.58 -23.26 1.31
N ILE A 78 5.72 -23.29 -0.01
CA ILE A 78 6.54 -24.29 -0.72
C ILE A 78 8.03 -24.10 -0.45
N LYS A 79 8.53 -22.86 -0.50
CA LYS A 79 9.94 -22.54 -0.20
C LYS A 79 10.32 -22.92 1.24
N SER A 80 9.39 -22.75 2.19
CA SER A 80 9.61 -23.09 3.60
C SER A 80 9.85 -24.58 3.84
N GLN A 81 9.40 -25.45 2.93
CA GLN A 81 9.60 -26.90 3.01
C GLN A 81 11.03 -27.32 2.65
N ASN A 82 11.86 -26.41 2.11
CA ASN A 82 13.27 -26.66 1.78
C ASN A 82 13.49 -27.95 0.97
N LEU A 83 12.66 -28.16 -0.06
CA LEU A 83 12.74 -29.33 -0.92
C LEU A 83 13.95 -29.20 -1.84
N ASN A 84 14.94 -30.07 -1.68
CA ASN A 84 16.16 -30.10 -2.51
C ASN A 84 15.90 -30.86 -3.83
N ASP A 85 14.90 -30.41 -4.60
CA ASP A 85 14.51 -31.01 -5.87
C ASP A 85 14.72 -30.03 -7.04
N THR A 86 15.37 -30.49 -8.11
CA THR A 86 15.71 -29.66 -9.28
C THR A 86 14.47 -29.11 -9.97
N ARG A 87 13.43 -29.93 -10.16
CA ARG A 87 12.21 -29.53 -10.87
C ARG A 87 11.43 -28.52 -10.04
N VAL A 88 11.32 -28.73 -8.73
CA VAL A 88 10.71 -27.74 -7.81
C VAL A 88 11.45 -26.40 -7.89
N ASN A 89 12.78 -26.41 -7.87
CA ASN A 89 13.58 -25.19 -7.96
C ASN A 89 13.40 -24.45 -9.31
N GLU A 90 13.27 -25.17 -10.42
CA GLU A 90 12.97 -24.57 -11.72
C GLU A 90 11.57 -23.93 -11.76
N LEU A 91 10.57 -24.62 -11.21
CA LEU A 91 9.20 -24.11 -11.14
C LEU A 91 9.08 -22.90 -10.22
N ILE A 92 9.78 -22.90 -9.08
CA ILE A 92 9.89 -21.74 -8.18
C ILE A 92 10.38 -20.52 -8.96
N LYS A 93 11.46 -20.64 -9.75
CA LYS A 93 11.98 -19.52 -10.55
C LYS A 93 10.95 -18.99 -11.56
N GLN A 94 10.20 -19.88 -12.21
CA GLN A 94 9.17 -19.48 -13.17
C GLN A 94 8.00 -18.77 -12.48
N VAL A 95 7.56 -19.28 -11.32
CA VAL A 95 6.50 -18.67 -10.52
C VAL A 95 6.93 -17.31 -9.99
N GLU A 96 8.17 -17.18 -9.49
CA GLU A 96 8.74 -15.91 -9.06
C GLU A 96 8.74 -14.87 -10.20
N ALA A 97 9.15 -15.26 -11.40
CA ALA A 97 9.12 -14.40 -12.57
C ALA A 97 7.68 -13.97 -12.95
N LYS A 98 6.71 -14.90 -12.92
CA LYS A 98 5.29 -14.60 -13.18
C LYS A 98 4.72 -13.61 -12.15
N ILE A 99 4.97 -13.85 -10.86
CA ILE A 99 4.53 -12.97 -9.77
C ILE A 99 5.15 -11.59 -9.93
N ALA A 100 6.45 -11.50 -10.22
CA ALA A 100 7.13 -10.23 -10.43
C ALA A 100 6.52 -9.44 -11.61
N ALA A 101 6.25 -10.11 -12.73
CA ALA A 101 5.61 -9.49 -13.88
C ALA A 101 4.19 -9.00 -13.56
N GLN A 102 3.39 -9.77 -12.82
CA GLN A 102 2.04 -9.37 -12.42
C GLN A 102 2.04 -8.21 -11.43
N LYS A 103 2.96 -8.19 -10.47
CA LYS A 103 3.15 -7.07 -9.54
C LYS A 103 3.46 -5.79 -10.28
N GLU A 104 4.37 -5.86 -11.24
CA GLU A 104 4.76 -4.73 -12.06
C GLU A 104 3.60 -4.22 -12.91
N ALA A 105 2.85 -5.12 -13.55
CA ALA A 105 1.65 -4.76 -14.32
C ALA A 105 0.57 -4.12 -13.42
N LEU A 106 0.35 -4.66 -12.22
CA LEU A 106 -0.60 -4.10 -11.26
C LEU A 106 -0.16 -2.70 -10.80
N ARG A 107 1.12 -2.53 -10.50
CA ARG A 107 1.69 -1.23 -10.11
C ARG A 107 1.56 -0.22 -11.25
N GLN A 108 1.87 -0.62 -12.48
CA GLN A 108 1.71 0.26 -13.64
C GLN A 108 0.26 0.66 -13.85
N LYS A 109 -0.67 -0.30 -13.74
CA LYS A 109 -2.11 -0.02 -13.82
C LYS A 109 -2.56 0.95 -12.73
N GLN A 110 -2.12 0.76 -11.49
CA GLN A 110 -2.42 1.68 -10.38
C GLN A 110 -1.89 3.09 -10.65
N LEU A 111 -0.67 3.22 -11.17
CA LEU A 111 -0.10 4.51 -11.54
C LEU A 111 -0.86 5.17 -12.70
N ASP A 112 -1.30 4.39 -13.69
CA ASP A 112 -2.08 4.90 -14.82
C ASP A 112 -3.48 5.32 -14.38
N ASP A 113 -4.13 4.55 -13.51
CA ASP A 113 -5.43 4.89 -12.92
C ASP A 113 -5.31 6.14 -12.04
N GLN A 114 -4.24 6.26 -11.24
CA GLN A 114 -3.94 7.45 -10.46
C GLN A 114 -3.72 8.68 -11.36
N LYS A 115 -2.89 8.56 -12.40
CA LYS A 115 -2.66 9.67 -13.36
C LYS A 115 -3.94 10.09 -14.08
N LYS A 116 -4.80 9.14 -14.44
CA LYS A 116 -6.11 9.45 -15.05
C LYS A 116 -7.02 10.16 -14.08
N GLN A 117 -7.02 9.76 -12.80
CA GLN A 117 -7.77 10.42 -11.76
C GLN A 117 -7.25 11.85 -11.55
N GLU A 118 -5.94 12.04 -11.39
CA GLU A 118 -5.30 13.36 -11.26
C GLU A 118 -5.62 14.26 -12.47
N ALA A 119 -5.53 13.74 -13.70
CA ALA A 119 -5.88 14.49 -14.90
C ALA A 119 -7.38 14.83 -14.99
N ALA A 120 -8.26 13.93 -14.53
CA ALA A 120 -9.69 14.20 -14.48
C ALA A 120 -10.04 15.24 -13.41
N GLU A 121 -9.38 15.20 -12.26
CA GLU A 121 -9.51 16.19 -11.19
C GLU A 121 -9.00 17.57 -11.65
N GLU A 122 -7.85 17.62 -12.33
CA GLU A 122 -7.30 18.85 -12.93
C GLU A 122 -8.28 19.46 -13.94
N GLN A 123 -8.90 18.65 -14.80
CA GLN A 123 -9.90 19.13 -15.76
C GLN A 123 -11.20 19.60 -15.10
N THR A 124 -11.58 19.01 -13.96
CA THR A 124 -12.84 19.30 -13.28
C THR A 124 -12.90 20.74 -12.78
N TYR A 125 -11.76 21.32 -12.37
CA TYR A 125 -11.72 22.64 -11.71
C TYR A 125 -11.12 23.76 -12.55
N HIS A 126 -10.82 23.51 -13.83
CA HIS A 126 -10.25 24.50 -14.74
C HIS A 126 -11.05 25.82 -14.80
N TYR A 127 -12.38 25.78 -14.60
CA TYR A 127 -13.19 26.99 -14.57
C TYR A 127 -12.81 27.95 -13.42
N ILE A 128 -12.38 27.42 -12.26
CA ILE A 128 -11.94 28.22 -11.11
C ILE A 128 -10.61 28.90 -11.45
N ASP A 129 -9.66 28.17 -12.05
CA ASP A 129 -8.40 28.72 -12.53
C ASP A 129 -8.63 29.86 -13.52
N GLU A 130 -9.58 29.71 -14.44
CA GLU A 130 -9.93 30.75 -15.41
C GLU A 130 -10.51 32.01 -14.74
N TYR A 131 -11.30 31.88 -13.68
CA TYR A 131 -11.76 33.04 -12.90
C TYR A 131 -10.58 33.75 -12.21
N PHE A 132 -9.65 33.01 -11.62
CA PHE A 132 -8.47 33.59 -10.95
C PHE A 132 -7.55 34.29 -11.94
N LYS A 133 -7.28 33.68 -13.10
CA LYS A 133 -6.55 34.32 -14.21
C LYS A 133 -7.24 35.59 -14.67
N GLN A 134 -8.57 35.61 -14.81
CA GLN A 134 -9.30 36.82 -15.21
C GLN A 134 -9.17 37.95 -14.18
N VAL A 135 -9.23 37.65 -12.88
CA VAL A 135 -9.03 38.65 -11.81
C VAL A 135 -7.60 39.23 -11.88
N ALA A 136 -6.60 38.35 -11.97
CA ALA A 136 -5.19 38.75 -12.07
C ALA A 136 -4.90 39.56 -13.34
N ASN A 137 -5.50 39.21 -14.48
CA ASN A 137 -5.25 39.85 -15.78
C ASN A 137 -6.15 41.06 -16.08
N SER A 138 -7.07 41.42 -15.18
CA SER A 138 -7.98 42.56 -15.36
C SER A 138 -7.20 43.86 -15.55
N LYS A 139 -7.59 44.69 -16.52
CA LYS A 139 -6.87 45.94 -16.87
C LYS A 139 -7.14 47.06 -15.89
N THR A 140 -8.30 47.04 -15.23
CA THR A 140 -8.73 48.08 -14.31
C THR A 140 -9.25 47.53 -12.99
N VAL A 141 -9.24 48.35 -11.93
CA VAL A 141 -9.79 47.98 -10.61
C VAL A 141 -11.29 47.68 -10.67
N PRO A 142 -12.14 48.49 -11.36
CA PRO A 142 -13.55 48.16 -11.50
C PRO A 142 -13.81 46.83 -12.20
N GLU A 143 -13.05 46.53 -13.26
CA GLU A 143 -13.13 45.25 -13.96
C GLU A 143 -12.78 44.07 -13.02
N ALA A 144 -11.66 44.18 -12.30
CA ALA A 144 -11.25 43.16 -11.35
C ALA A 144 -12.30 42.93 -10.26
N ASN A 145 -12.87 44.00 -9.70
CA ASN A 145 -13.91 43.89 -8.67
C ASN A 145 -15.19 43.21 -9.20
N ALA A 146 -15.57 43.45 -10.46
CA ALA A 146 -16.69 42.73 -11.08
C ALA A 146 -16.38 41.23 -11.22
N LYS A 147 -15.16 40.87 -11.63
CA LYS A 147 -14.71 39.47 -11.73
C LYS A 147 -14.65 38.79 -10.36
N ILE A 148 -14.21 39.49 -9.31
CA ILE A 148 -14.23 38.99 -7.93
C ILE A 148 -15.67 38.71 -7.50
N ALA A 149 -16.61 39.62 -7.76
CA ALA A 149 -18.01 39.42 -7.40
C ALA A 149 -18.64 38.20 -8.09
N GLU A 150 -18.28 37.94 -9.36
CA GLU A 150 -18.70 36.72 -10.07
C GLU A 150 -18.07 35.47 -9.47
N ALA A 151 -16.76 35.48 -9.23
CA ALA A 151 -16.06 34.34 -8.65
C ALA A 151 -16.61 33.97 -7.25
N MET A 152 -16.93 34.99 -6.45
CA MET A 152 -17.47 34.82 -5.09
C MET A 152 -18.77 34.01 -5.05
N LYS A 153 -19.58 33.99 -6.12
CA LYS A 153 -20.83 33.21 -6.18
C LYS A 153 -20.59 31.69 -6.12
N MET A 154 -19.39 31.24 -6.48
CA MET A 154 -19.00 29.83 -6.42
C MET A 154 -18.71 29.37 -4.99
N PHE A 155 -18.48 30.30 -4.05
CA PHE A 155 -18.08 30.01 -2.68
C PHE A 155 -19.26 30.16 -1.73
N SER A 156 -19.31 29.29 -0.71
CA SER A 156 -20.34 29.31 0.33
C SER A 156 -20.30 30.59 1.18
N SER A 157 -19.12 31.20 1.32
CA SER A 157 -18.93 32.49 2.01
C SER A 157 -17.59 33.16 1.64
N PRO A 158 -17.41 34.46 1.96
CA PRO A 158 -16.12 35.16 1.84
C PRO A 158 -14.97 34.56 2.68
N ASP A 159 -15.32 33.84 3.75
CA ASP A 159 -14.39 33.26 4.72
C ASP A 159 -13.92 31.85 4.36
N VAL A 160 -14.33 31.32 3.20
CA VAL A 160 -13.92 29.98 2.76
C VAL A 160 -12.38 29.88 2.76
N PRO A 161 -11.81 28.88 3.46
CA PRO A 161 -10.37 28.72 3.56
C PRO A 161 -9.76 28.40 2.20
N VAL A 162 -8.67 29.11 1.90
CA VAL A 162 -7.77 28.83 0.78
C VAL A 162 -6.42 28.45 1.36
N LEU A 163 -5.96 27.23 1.04
CA LEU A 163 -4.66 26.71 1.45
C LEU A 163 -3.76 26.62 0.20
N ILE A 164 -2.53 27.12 0.29
CA ILE A 164 -1.58 27.11 -0.82
C ILE A 164 -0.47 26.11 -0.48
N ILE A 165 -0.40 25.01 -1.20
CA ILE A 165 0.65 23.99 -1.08
C ILE A 165 1.92 24.56 -1.70
N ILE A 166 2.98 24.64 -0.89
CA ILE A 166 4.31 25.11 -1.31
C ILE A 166 5.28 23.97 -1.62
N SER A 167 5.06 22.79 -1.03
CA SER A 167 5.85 21.59 -1.25
C SER A 167 5.02 20.34 -0.93
N LYS A 168 5.26 19.26 -1.67
CA LYS A 168 4.64 17.96 -1.44
C LYS A 168 5.66 16.84 -1.68
N ALA A 169 5.90 16.03 -0.67
CA ALA A 169 6.74 14.83 -0.74
C ALA A 169 5.96 13.62 -0.22
N GLY A 170 5.40 12.83 -1.14
CA GLY A 170 4.53 11.71 -0.77
C GLY A 170 3.26 12.21 -0.05
N SER A 171 3.13 11.83 1.23
CA SER A 171 2.04 12.24 2.14
C SER A 171 2.33 13.52 2.92
N ASP A 172 3.58 14.00 2.92
CA ASP A 172 3.97 15.20 3.64
C ASP A 172 3.69 16.42 2.76
N VAL A 173 2.83 17.31 3.25
CA VAL A 173 2.36 18.51 2.54
C VAL A 173 2.66 19.74 3.39
N ASP A 174 3.44 20.66 2.83
CA ASP A 174 3.72 21.95 3.44
C ASP A 174 2.82 23.01 2.82
N TYR A 175 2.18 23.79 3.67
CA TYR A 175 1.29 24.88 3.28
C TYR A 175 1.92 26.24 3.59
N ASP A 176 1.65 27.22 2.74
CA ASP A 176 1.83 28.63 3.08
C ASP A 176 0.83 29.05 4.18
N LYS A 177 0.98 30.28 4.69
CA LYS A 177 0.06 30.88 5.64
C LYS A 177 -1.39 30.79 5.10
N PRO A 178 -2.31 30.16 5.85
CA PRO A 178 -3.70 30.07 5.46
C PRO A 178 -4.34 31.44 5.22
N THR A 179 -5.23 31.52 4.22
CA THR A 179 -6.00 32.72 3.88
C THR A 179 -7.46 32.39 3.60
N THR A 180 -8.27 33.40 3.29
CA THR A 180 -9.67 33.24 2.86
C THR A 180 -9.80 33.56 1.38
N ILE A 181 -10.85 33.07 0.73
CA ILE A 181 -11.07 33.32 -0.70
C ILE A 181 -11.18 34.81 -1.03
N GLU A 182 -11.85 35.60 -0.19
CA GLU A 182 -11.95 37.04 -0.40
C GLU A 182 -10.57 37.70 -0.37
N LYS A 183 -9.73 37.37 0.62
CA LYS A 183 -8.37 37.90 0.72
C LYS A 183 -7.50 37.45 -0.44
N TYR A 184 -7.63 36.19 -0.85
CA TYR A 184 -6.89 35.63 -1.96
C TYR A 184 -7.25 36.30 -3.29
N LEU A 185 -8.54 36.48 -3.59
CA LEU A 185 -9.01 37.17 -4.79
C LEU A 185 -8.55 38.63 -4.84
N ASN A 186 -8.58 39.33 -3.70
CA ASN A 186 -8.04 40.68 -3.61
C ASN A 186 -6.51 40.70 -3.80
N TYR A 187 -5.80 39.73 -3.24
CA TYR A 187 -4.37 39.56 -3.48
C TYR A 187 -4.06 39.37 -4.98
N LEU A 188 -4.82 38.53 -5.70
CA LEU A 188 -4.64 38.35 -7.15
C LEU A 188 -4.89 39.66 -7.92
N LYS A 189 -5.93 40.41 -7.54
CA LYS A 189 -6.23 41.73 -8.14
C LYS A 189 -5.06 42.70 -7.94
N ASP A 190 -4.52 42.76 -6.73
CA ASP A 190 -3.52 43.75 -6.34
C ASP A 190 -2.13 43.40 -6.90
N THR A 191 -1.78 42.12 -6.93
CA THR A 191 -0.48 41.64 -7.43
C THR A 191 -0.44 41.38 -8.92
N LYS A 192 -1.60 41.26 -9.59
CA LYS A 192 -1.72 40.89 -11.01
C LYS A 192 -0.99 39.60 -11.35
N ASN A 193 -0.86 38.70 -10.39
CA ASN A 193 -0.11 37.46 -10.54
C ASN A 193 -0.93 36.26 -10.06
N TYR A 194 -1.11 35.29 -10.96
CA TYR A 194 -1.65 33.98 -10.64
C TYR A 194 -0.66 32.90 -11.07
N ASN A 195 0.12 32.40 -10.11
CA ASN A 195 1.17 31.40 -10.30
C ASN A 195 0.86 30.09 -9.58
N ASN A 196 -0.42 29.85 -9.28
CA ASN A 196 -0.90 28.64 -8.65
C ASN A 196 -1.83 27.90 -9.62
N SER A 197 -2.19 26.68 -9.27
CA SER A 197 -3.23 25.88 -9.93
C SER A 197 -4.16 25.29 -8.88
N VAL A 198 -5.42 25.03 -9.21
CA VAL A 198 -6.33 24.35 -8.28
C VAL A 198 -5.87 22.92 -8.06
N TYR A 199 -5.66 22.56 -6.78
CA TYR A 199 -5.25 21.22 -6.37
C TYR A 199 -6.42 20.38 -5.91
N SER A 200 -7.26 20.92 -5.02
CA SER A 200 -8.43 20.21 -4.52
C SER A 200 -9.56 21.17 -4.15
N VAL A 201 -10.81 20.72 -4.28
CA VAL A 201 -12.00 21.52 -3.98
C VAL A 201 -12.95 20.68 -3.14
N LYS A 202 -13.37 21.21 -1.98
CA LYS A 202 -14.48 20.64 -1.20
C LYS A 202 -15.71 21.48 -1.40
N MET A 203 -16.83 20.84 -1.70
CA MET A 203 -18.13 21.47 -1.91
C MET A 203 -19.13 21.07 -0.81
N ASP A 204 -20.11 21.92 -0.56
CA ASP A 204 -21.28 21.59 0.25
C ASP A 204 -22.35 20.81 -0.55
N GLY A 205 -23.46 20.49 0.11
CA GLY A 205 -24.60 19.81 -0.51
C GLY A 205 -25.36 20.63 -1.58
N TYR A 206 -25.05 21.91 -1.72
CA TYR A 206 -25.61 22.80 -2.74
C TYR A 206 -24.64 23.05 -3.90
N GLY A 207 -23.44 22.45 -3.87
CA GLY A 207 -22.40 22.60 -4.87
C GLY A 207 -21.56 23.88 -4.72
N GLN A 208 -21.66 24.58 -3.60
CA GLN A 208 -20.80 25.74 -3.32
C GLN A 208 -19.49 25.29 -2.67
N ILE A 209 -18.40 25.97 -2.97
CA ILE A 209 -17.07 25.66 -2.45
C ILE A 209 -17.02 26.04 -0.96
N VAL A 210 -16.57 25.11 -0.12
CA VAL A 210 -16.37 25.28 1.34
C VAL A 210 -14.90 25.18 1.75
N SER A 211 -14.03 24.69 0.88
CA SER A 211 -12.57 24.72 1.06
C SER A 211 -11.90 24.59 -0.31
N LEU A 212 -10.80 25.32 -0.49
CA LEU A 212 -10.02 25.29 -1.72
C LEU A 212 -8.54 25.09 -1.38
N GLU A 213 -7.92 24.10 -2.00
CA GLU A 213 -6.46 23.93 -1.97
C GLU A 213 -5.90 24.26 -3.34
N LEU A 214 -4.81 25.03 -3.33
CA LEU A 214 -4.05 25.42 -4.50
C LEU A 214 -2.65 24.82 -4.39
N ILE A 215 -2.01 24.56 -5.52
CA ILE A 215 -0.60 24.19 -5.57
C ILE A 215 0.17 25.24 -6.33
N LYS A 216 1.34 25.62 -5.78
CA LYS A 216 2.24 26.56 -6.44
C LYS A 216 2.92 25.88 -7.64
N ASN A 217 2.90 26.54 -8.79
CA ASN A 217 3.59 26.09 -10.01
C ASN A 217 5.09 26.39 -9.99
#